data_AF-A0A941PFY8-F1
#
_entry.id   AF-A0A941PFY8-F1
#
_cell.length_a   1.000
_cell.length_b   1.000
_cell.length_c   1.000
_cell.angle_alpha   90.00
_cell.angle_beta   90.00
_cell.angle_gamma   90.00
#
_symmetry.space_group_name_H-M   'P 1'
#
loop_
_entity.id
_entity.type
_entity.pdbx_description
1 polymer ?
#
loop_
_entity_poly.entity_id
_entity_poly.type
_entity_poly.pdbx_seq_one_letter_code
_entity_poly.pdbx_strand_id
1 'polypeptide(L)'
;MIRISLTAQEKAALAQLRLHRKSSVGERAYYVLLAADGKSPPEIAEHLKRSVITIRLWLSRYLNQGMTGLKTKKQPGRPAKKALVIEENLKELLSHSPKEYGYQEAGWQVNIL
;
A
#
# COMPACT_ATOMS: atom_id res chain seq x y z
N MET A 1 -0.65 -13.59 23.21
CA MET A 1 0.75 -13.50 22.73
C MET A 1 0.77 -14.01 21.29
N ILE A 2 1.33 -13.26 20.33
CA ILE A 2 1.41 -13.74 18.95
C ILE A 2 2.58 -14.72 18.86
N ARG A 3 2.33 -15.97 18.47
CA ARG A 3 3.35 -16.99 18.20
C ARG A 3 3.36 -17.31 16.73
N ILE A 4 4.56 -17.38 16.14
CA ILE A 4 4.75 -17.73 14.73
C ILE A 4 5.70 -18.92 14.70
N SER A 5 5.30 -20.00 14.03
CA SER A 5 6.17 -21.12 13.71
C SER A 5 6.45 -21.07 12.21
N LEU A 6 7.72 -21.19 11.82
CA LEU A 6 8.15 -21.14 10.42
C LEU A 6 8.77 -22.48 10.03
N THR A 7 8.41 -22.97 8.85
CA THR A 7 9.15 -24.04 8.19
C THR A 7 10.53 -23.54 7.73
N ALA A 8 11.45 -24.46 7.43
CA ALA A 8 12.76 -24.11 6.89
C ALA A 8 12.65 -23.29 5.58
N GLN A 9 11.69 -23.66 4.72
CA GLN A 9 11.43 -22.95 3.46
C GLN A 9 10.91 -21.53 3.70
N GLU A 10 9.96 -21.34 4.61
CA GLU A 10 9.45 -20.00 4.95
C GLU A 10 10.52 -19.13 5.60
N LYS A 11 11.33 -19.70 6.50
CA LYS A 11 12.45 -18.99 7.13
C LYS A 11 13.46 -18.54 6.08
N ALA A 12 13.80 -19.39 5.12
CA ALA A 12 14.68 -19.03 4.00
C ALA A 12 14.07 -17.93 3.12
N ALA A 13 12.78 -18.03 2.77
CA ALA A 13 12.10 -17.03 1.94
C ALA A 13 12.03 -15.66 2.63
N LEU A 14 11.72 -15.62 3.93
CA LEU A 14 11.73 -14.40 4.74
C LEU A 14 13.14 -13.80 4.88
N ALA A 15 14.16 -14.66 5.03
CA ALA A 15 15.55 -14.22 5.09
C ALA A 15 16.01 -13.58 3.77
N GLN A 16 15.65 -14.17 2.63
CA GLN A 16 15.88 -13.56 1.31
C GLN A 16 15.12 -12.24 1.17
N LEU A 17 13.84 -12.20 1.56
CA LEU A 17 13.03 -10.99 1.49
C LEU A 17 13.60 -9.84 2.33
N ARG A 18 14.19 -10.16 3.49
CA ARG A 18 14.87 -9.22 4.38
C ARG A 18 16.08 -8.55 3.73
N LEU A 19 16.77 -9.21 2.79
CA LEU A 19 17.93 -8.63 2.11
C LEU A 19 17.58 -7.40 1.25
N HIS A 20 16.31 -7.24 0.87
CA HIS A 20 15.82 -6.06 0.13
C HIS A 20 15.64 -4.84 1.04
N ARG A 21 16.76 -4.30 1.56
CA ARG A 21 16.83 -3.23 2.57
C ARG A 21 16.13 -1.91 2.18
N LYS A 22 15.99 -1.62 0.88
CA LYS A 22 15.26 -0.42 0.40
C LYS A 22 13.74 -0.56 0.44
N SER A 23 13.19 -1.73 0.78
CA SER A 23 11.75 -1.97 0.80
C SER A 23 11.20 -2.07 2.22
N SER A 24 10.06 -1.44 2.47
CA SER A 24 9.29 -1.64 3.72
C SER A 24 8.94 -3.12 3.96
N VAL A 25 8.94 -3.93 2.89
CA VAL A 25 8.63 -5.36 2.92
C VAL A 25 9.75 -6.17 3.59
N GLY A 26 11.02 -5.83 3.35
CA GLY A 26 12.15 -6.49 4.00
C GLY A 26 12.19 -6.26 5.51
N GLU A 27 11.84 -5.04 5.96
CA GLU A 27 11.71 -4.74 7.39
C GLU A 27 10.58 -5.57 8.04
N ARG A 28 9.44 -5.69 7.36
CA ARG A 28 8.30 -6.49 7.84
C ARG A 28 8.61 -7.99 7.90
N ALA A 29 9.39 -8.50 6.94
CA ALA A 29 9.89 -9.87 6.99
C ALA A 29 10.75 -10.10 8.23
N TYR A 30 11.53 -9.09 8.63
CA TYR A 30 12.33 -9.19 9.85
C TYR A 30 11.48 -9.26 11.12
N TYR A 31 10.33 -8.57 11.16
CA TYR A 31 9.41 -8.70 12.30
C TYR A 31 8.97 -10.16 12.50
N VAL A 32 8.61 -10.83 11.41
CA VAL A 32 8.16 -12.23 11.42
C VAL A 32 9.28 -13.17 11.88
N LEU A 33 10.49 -12.98 11.36
CA LEU A 33 11.66 -13.77 11.77
C LEU A 33 11.93 -13.63 13.27
N LEU A 34 11.89 -12.41 13.81
CA LEU A 34 12.11 -12.17 15.25
C LEU A 34 11.01 -12.78 16.11
N ALA A 35 9.76 -12.72 15.67
CA ALA A 35 8.64 -13.35 16.36
C ALA A 35 8.76 -14.89 16.35
N ALA A 36 9.27 -15.47 15.26
CA ALA A 36 9.56 -16.90 15.16
C ALA A 36 10.76 -17.33 16.01
N ASP A 37 11.73 -16.44 16.21
CA ASP A 37 12.85 -16.63 17.15
C ASP A 37 12.43 -16.36 18.62
N GLY A 38 11.13 -16.20 18.90
CA GLY A 38 10.56 -16.13 20.24
C GLY A 38 10.43 -14.73 20.84
N LYS A 39 10.82 -13.66 20.12
CA LYS A 39 10.64 -12.29 20.61
C LYS A 39 9.17 -11.89 20.62
N SER A 40 8.73 -11.26 21.71
CA SER A 40 7.41 -10.69 21.85
C SER A 40 7.27 -9.38 21.05
N PRO A 41 6.03 -8.98 20.65
CA PRO A 41 5.84 -7.74 19.92
C PRO A 41 6.41 -6.47 20.58
N PRO A 42 6.37 -6.30 21.92
CA PRO A 42 7.06 -5.20 22.60
C PRO A 42 8.59 -5.22 22.42
N GLU A 43 9.23 -6.39 22.58
CA GLU A 43 10.69 -6.51 22.41
C GLU A 43 11.12 -6.22 20.97
N ILE A 44 10.34 -6.67 19.99
CA ILE A 44 10.59 -6.36 18.57
C ILE A 44 10.43 -4.86 18.31
N ALA A 45 9.40 -4.25 18.88
CA ALA A 45 9.13 -2.82 18.70
C ALA A 45 10.26 -1.95 19.27
N GLU A 46 10.75 -2.28 20.46
CA GLU A 46 11.90 -1.63 21.07
C GLU A 46 13.18 -1.84 20.24
N HIS A 47 13.47 -3.08 19.87
CA HIS A 47 14.66 -3.44 19.09
C HIS A 47 14.75 -2.72 17.73
N LEU A 48 13.59 -2.51 17.08
CA LEU A 48 13.51 -1.90 15.75
C LEU A 48 13.08 -0.44 15.76
N LYS A 49 12.86 0.17 16.94
CA LYS A 49 12.35 1.54 17.10
C LYS A 49 11.07 1.77 16.27
N ARG A 50 10.09 0.87 16.48
CA ARG A 50 8.76 0.90 15.85
C ARG A 50 7.68 0.90 16.91
N SER A 51 6.46 1.27 16.53
CA SER A 51 5.32 1.14 17.45
C SER A 51 4.91 -0.32 17.61
N VAL A 52 4.53 -0.72 18.83
CA VAL A 52 3.99 -2.06 19.11
C VAL A 52 2.77 -2.37 18.25
N ILE A 53 1.94 -1.36 17.97
CA ILE A 53 0.74 -1.47 17.11
C ILE A 53 1.14 -1.86 15.69
N THR A 54 2.18 -1.23 15.14
CA THR A 54 2.72 -1.55 13.82
C THR A 54 3.23 -2.99 13.76
N ILE A 55 3.99 -3.43 14.77
CA ILE A 55 4.48 -4.81 14.82
C ILE A 55 3.31 -5.79 14.85
N ARG A 56 2.33 -5.59 15.74
CA ARG A 56 1.14 -6.46 15.85
C ARG A 56 0.35 -6.53 14.55
N LEU A 57 0.15 -5.39 13.88
CA LEU A 57 -0.53 -5.32 12.58
C LEU A 57 0.14 -6.25 11.56
N TRP A 58 1.46 -6.14 11.39
CA TRP A 58 2.18 -6.90 10.37
C TRP A 58 2.30 -8.38 10.71
N LEU A 59 2.52 -8.73 11.97
CA LEU A 59 2.51 -10.14 12.41
C LEU A 59 1.12 -10.77 12.19
N SER A 60 0.04 -10.06 12.51
CA SER A 60 -1.32 -10.51 12.24
C SER A 60 -1.58 -10.68 10.74
N ARG A 61 -1.11 -9.74 9.90
CA ARG A 61 -1.23 -9.88 8.44
C ARG A 61 -0.45 -11.07 7.90
N TYR A 62 0.74 -11.35 8.43
CA TYR A 62 1.49 -12.54 8.06
C TYR A 62 0.75 -13.83 8.44
N LEU A 63 0.22 -13.91 9.67
CA LEU A 63 -0.55 -15.08 10.09
C LEU A 63 -1.79 -15.35 9.21
N ASN A 64 -2.44 -14.30 8.72
CA ASN A 64 -3.64 -14.44 7.89
C ASN A 64 -3.36 -14.68 6.39
N GLN A 65 -2.26 -14.15 5.85
CA GLN A 65 -2.02 -14.06 4.40
C GLN A 65 -0.61 -14.54 3.98
N GLY A 66 0.19 -15.04 4.92
CA GLY A 66 1.59 -15.40 4.73
C GLY A 66 2.41 -14.25 4.16
N MET A 67 3.31 -14.59 3.24
CA MET A 67 4.21 -13.64 2.55
C MET A 67 3.45 -12.52 1.81
N THR A 68 2.26 -12.80 1.27
CA THR A 68 1.47 -11.79 0.56
C THR A 68 0.96 -10.70 1.51
N GLY A 69 0.73 -11.04 2.77
CA GLY A 69 0.30 -10.12 3.82
C GLY A 69 1.30 -9.00 4.12
N LEU A 70 2.59 -9.23 3.84
CA LEU A 70 3.68 -8.27 4.05
C LEU A 70 3.77 -7.21 2.95
N LYS A 71 3.14 -7.45 1.79
CA LYS A 71 3.08 -6.47 0.70
C LYS A 71 2.12 -5.33 1.06
N THR A 72 2.52 -4.12 0.70
CA THR A 72 1.62 -2.96 0.77
C THR A 72 0.50 -3.16 -0.24
N LYS A 73 -0.75 -3.11 0.21
CA LYS A 73 -1.90 -3.10 -0.69
C LYS A 73 -2.05 -1.69 -1.26
N LYS A 74 -2.21 -1.57 -2.58
CA LYS A 74 -2.54 -0.29 -3.22
C LYS A 74 -3.88 0.15 -2.65
N GLN A 75 -3.92 1.30 -1.98
CA GLN A 75 -5.18 1.86 -1.51
C GLN A 75 -6.02 2.20 -2.75
N PRO A 76 -7.32 1.89 -2.78
CA PRO A 76 -8.18 2.16 -3.94
C PRO A 76 -8.40 3.67 -4.22
N GLY A 77 -7.76 4.56 -3.45
CA GLY A 77 -7.95 5.99 -3.54
C GLY A 77 -9.32 6.41 -2.98
N ARG A 78 -9.63 7.70 -3.09
CA ARG A 78 -10.97 8.21 -2.77
C ARG A 78 -11.94 7.69 -3.84
N PRO A 79 -13.05 7.03 -3.48
CA PRO A 79 -14.07 6.65 -4.45
C PRO A 79 -14.52 7.85 -5.26
N ALA A 80 -14.59 7.71 -6.59
CA ALA A 80 -14.95 8.77 -7.51
C ALA A 80 -16.45 9.06 -7.50
N LYS A 81 -16.98 9.55 -6.36
CA LYS A 81 -18.42 9.77 -6.11
C LYS A 81 -19.09 10.68 -7.14
N LYS A 82 -18.33 11.55 -7.80
CA LYS A 82 -18.82 12.51 -8.79
C LYS A 82 -18.54 12.09 -10.24
N ALA A 83 -17.97 10.91 -10.48
CA ALA A 83 -17.54 10.50 -11.83
C ALA A 83 -18.68 10.57 -12.84
N LEU A 84 -19.85 10.02 -12.51
CA LEU A 84 -21.01 10.00 -13.41
C LEU A 84 -21.50 11.42 -13.76
N VAL A 85 -21.66 12.29 -12.75
CA VAL A 85 -22.09 13.68 -12.96
C VAL A 85 -21.06 14.47 -13.77
N ILE A 86 -19.77 14.24 -13.53
CA ILE A 86 -18.70 14.89 -14.28
C ILE A 86 -18.70 14.40 -15.73
N GLU A 87 -18.90 13.12 -15.98
CA GLU A 87 -18.94 12.57 -17.35
C GLU A 87 -20.09 13.14 -18.17
N GLU A 88 -21.28 13.30 -17.59
CA GLU A 88 -22.42 13.93 -18.25
C GLU A 88 -22.14 15.41 -18.56
N ASN A 89 -21.73 16.18 -17.56
CA ASN A 89 -21.40 17.59 -17.72
C ASN A 89 -20.24 17.81 -18.70
N LEU A 90 -19.26 16.89 -18.74
CA LEU A 90 -18.14 16.98 -19.65
C LEU A 90 -18.56 16.74 -21.10
N LYS A 91 -19.46 15.79 -21.37
CA LYS A 91 -20.02 15.58 -22.71
C LYS A 91 -20.77 16.80 -23.21
N GLU A 92 -21.60 17.39 -22.36
CA GLU A 92 -22.30 18.64 -22.67
C GLU A 92 -21.31 19.76 -22.95
N LEU A 93 -20.37 20.03 -22.04
CA LEU A 93 -19.37 21.09 -22.18
C LEU A 93 -18.51 20.95 -23.45
N LEU A 94 -18.10 19.72 -23.79
CA LEU A 94 -17.31 19.44 -25.00
C LEU A 94 -18.12 19.56 -26.30
N SER A 95 -19.45 19.51 -26.24
CA SER A 95 -20.32 19.69 -27.42
C SER A 95 -20.49 21.17 -27.83
N HIS A 96 -20.11 22.09 -26.95
CA HIS A 96 -20.20 23.52 -27.13
C HIS A 96 -18.83 24.15 -27.37
N SER A 97 -18.80 25.31 -28.06
CA SER A 97 -17.55 26.05 -28.25
C SER A 97 -17.08 26.63 -26.90
N PRO A 98 -15.77 26.64 -26.60
CA PRO A 98 -15.24 27.35 -25.44
C PRO A 98 -15.72 28.82 -25.36
N LYS A 99 -15.97 29.46 -26.50
CA LYS A 99 -16.49 30.83 -26.57
C LYS A 99 -17.83 31.01 -25.86
N GLU A 100 -18.68 30.00 -25.87
CA GLU A 100 -19.98 30.01 -25.17
C GLU A 100 -19.79 30.06 -23.64
N TYR A 101 -18.61 29.69 -23.15
CA TYR A 101 -18.21 29.76 -21.75
C TYR A 101 -17.23 30.92 -21.46
N GLY A 102 -17.04 31.85 -22.41
CA GLY A 102 -16.21 33.05 -22.23
C GLY A 102 -14.72 32.90 -22.58
N TYR A 103 -14.32 31.76 -23.14
CA TYR A 103 -12.96 31.52 -23.61
C TYR A 103 -12.74 32.14 -25.01
N GLN A 104 -11.50 32.50 -25.36
CA GLN A 104 -11.19 33.15 -26.64
C GLN A 104 -10.81 32.14 -27.74
N GLU A 105 -10.51 30.92 -27.32
CA GLU A 105 -10.07 29.81 -28.15
C GLU A 105 -11.20 29.33 -29.09
N ALA A 106 -10.82 28.91 -30.29
CA ALA A 106 -11.77 28.41 -31.29
C ALA A 106 -12.27 26.98 -30.99
N GLY A 107 -11.60 26.24 -30.09
CA GLY A 107 -11.94 24.87 -29.73
C GLY A 107 -11.19 24.41 -28.47
N TRP A 108 -11.66 23.32 -27.87
CA TRP A 108 -11.01 22.70 -26.72
C TRP A 108 -9.63 22.15 -27.13
N GLN A 109 -8.56 22.69 -26.56
CA GLN A 109 -7.19 22.27 -26.83
C GLN A 109 -6.54 21.68 -25.58
N VAL A 110 -5.73 20.64 -25.75
CA VAL A 110 -4.87 20.08 -24.71
C VAL A 110 -3.44 20.14 -25.23
N ASN A 111 -2.54 20.75 -24.46
CA ASN A 111 -1.11 20.66 -24.76
C ASN A 111 -0.65 19.22 -24.49
N ILE A 112 -0.22 18.54 -25.55
CA ILE A 112 0.42 17.24 -25.45
C ILE A 112 1.91 17.51 -25.21
N LEU A 113 2.38 17.24 -24.00
CA LEU A 113 3.81 17.22 -23.65
C LEU A 113 4.39 15.82 -23.86
#